data_AF-A0AAE1A331-F1
#
_entry.id   AF-A0AAE1A331-F1
#
_cell.length_a   1.000
_cell.length_b   1.000
_cell.length_c   1.000
_cell.angle_alpha   90.00
_cell.angle_beta   90.00
_cell.angle_gamma   90.00
#
_symmetry.space_group_name_H-M   'P 1'
#
loop_
_entity.id
_entity.type
_entity.pdbx_description
1 polymer ?
#
loop_
_entity_poly.entity_id
_entity_poly.type
_entity_poly.pdbx_seq_one_letter_code
_entity_poly.pdbx_strand_id
1 'polypeptide(L)'
;MFGPPSFFKAFLAFLTILSGCESLTTTILKPIRSTGNEVGLIFIPGTNMKSDQYNETARVIQESTELRVWVALTGDYQNDKVYTTEISSAIEDAISELKKAGMTSELYAGVGHGWGGYYLQEYAQSSNKKLKALVLMGSATSRTTSLRDFPIPVLTLAAELDGVTRITRIAVEYEKLTHNMTSFFKGLYRTPVIYIEGANHAQFASGGLNSHIKLFDLKANVTEEDAHREIGKYFNAFLTVTFSSDDSKIDEALNQLSDAFLQTVKKFQPFLDVRNLDTDGEESMWTILAQEYFADEYGDRVAVSNEILESPWFFAKEPIISFNDDDMIIRTIALIHAEEESYDPHWAMDMESPLEINMKLVSKDAIWKALGKQRDRILRSEPNTCRSLNQLAVILALSASTEKARERYLSQGRPIILESDTNGIFFMWGPSPLEMWENESGLHVSAISLISDQYHYCKVMSPYRAMEWINVDSLRDYQFSG
;
A
#
# COMPACT_ATOMS: atom_id res chain seq x y z
N MET A 1 42.24 -44.49 -58.52
CA MET A 1 41.44 -43.28 -58.83
C MET A 1 40.85 -42.79 -57.53
N PHE A 2 40.97 -41.48 -57.32
CA PHE A 2 40.99 -40.78 -56.04
C PHE A 2 39.70 -40.93 -55.21
N GLY A 3 39.86 -41.29 -53.94
CA GLY A 3 38.79 -41.28 -52.93
C GLY A 3 38.53 -39.88 -52.37
N PRO A 4 37.35 -39.63 -51.77
CA PRO A 4 37.03 -38.36 -51.14
C PRO A 4 37.71 -38.24 -49.76
N PRO A 5 38.16 -37.03 -49.36
CA PRO A 5 38.92 -36.84 -48.14
C PRO A 5 38.02 -36.79 -46.90
N SER A 6 38.44 -37.56 -45.91
CA SER A 6 38.05 -37.50 -44.50
C SER A 6 38.58 -36.23 -43.84
N PHE A 7 37.77 -35.19 -43.68
CA PHE A 7 38.09 -34.03 -42.83
C PHE A 7 36.81 -33.40 -42.26
N PHE A 8 36.15 -34.09 -41.33
CA PHE A 8 35.14 -33.47 -40.45
C PHE A 8 35.01 -34.30 -39.15
N LYS A 9 36.13 -34.50 -38.47
CA LYS A 9 36.19 -35.07 -37.11
C LYS A 9 37.35 -34.42 -36.35
N ALA A 10 37.12 -33.25 -35.78
CA ALA A 10 37.82 -32.72 -34.60
C ALA A 10 37.48 -31.22 -34.43
N PHE A 11 36.51 -30.96 -33.56
CA PHE A 11 36.32 -29.77 -32.70
C PHE A 11 34.82 -29.50 -32.44
N LEU A 12 34.10 -30.54 -31.98
CA LEU A 12 32.98 -30.34 -31.07
C LEU A 12 33.51 -30.69 -29.68
N ALA A 13 34.44 -29.86 -29.20
CA ALA A 13 34.79 -29.85 -27.79
C ALA A 13 33.54 -29.35 -27.06
N PHE A 14 32.82 -30.32 -26.51
CA PHE A 14 31.97 -30.25 -25.33
C PHE A 14 32.24 -29.00 -24.48
N LEU A 15 31.68 -27.87 -24.89
CA LEU A 15 31.37 -26.76 -23.99
C LEU A 15 29.99 -27.08 -23.40
N THR A 16 29.90 -28.23 -22.70
CA THR A 16 28.99 -28.30 -21.56
C THR A 16 29.57 -27.32 -20.56
N ILE A 17 29.23 -26.04 -20.73
CA ILE A 17 29.10 -25.14 -19.61
C ILE A 17 28.06 -25.85 -18.76
N LEU A 18 28.53 -26.66 -17.82
CA LEU A 18 27.83 -26.94 -16.58
C LEU A 18 27.66 -25.55 -15.96
N SER A 19 26.65 -24.81 -16.43
CA SER A 19 26.02 -23.80 -15.63
C SER A 19 25.55 -24.59 -14.43
N GLY A 20 26.37 -24.62 -13.38
CA GLY A 20 25.93 -25.09 -12.09
C GLY A 20 24.70 -24.27 -11.80
N CYS A 21 23.53 -24.89 -11.96
CA CYS A 21 22.32 -24.37 -11.38
C CYS A 21 22.65 -24.44 -9.88
N GLU A 22 23.11 -23.33 -9.31
CA GLU A 22 23.23 -23.23 -7.86
C GLU A 22 21.86 -23.61 -7.33
N SER A 23 21.80 -24.75 -6.64
CA SER A 23 20.52 -25.26 -6.18
C SER A 23 20.08 -24.38 -5.03
N LEU A 24 18.83 -23.93 -5.10
CA LEU A 24 18.15 -23.31 -3.97
C LEU A 24 18.40 -24.12 -2.70
N THR A 25 18.75 -23.44 -1.61
CA THR A 25 18.97 -24.11 -0.33
C THR A 25 17.69 -24.11 0.49
N THR A 26 17.56 -25.11 1.37
CA THR A 26 16.49 -25.18 2.35
C THR A 26 17.09 -25.57 3.70
N THR A 27 16.89 -24.71 4.70
CA THR A 27 17.23 -25.03 6.10
C THR A 27 15.96 -25.44 6.85
N ILE A 28 15.99 -26.62 7.48
CA ILE A 28 14.85 -27.14 8.25
C ILE A 28 15.01 -26.84 9.73
N LEU A 29 14.02 -26.15 10.31
CA LEU A 29 13.83 -26.05 11.75
C LEU A 29 12.78 -27.09 12.18
N LYS A 30 13.21 -28.04 13.01
CA LYS A 30 12.32 -29.07 13.56
C LYS A 30 11.38 -28.48 14.61
N PRO A 31 10.18 -29.05 14.80
CA PRO A 31 9.26 -28.62 15.85
C PRO A 31 9.90 -28.73 17.22
N ILE A 32 9.64 -27.74 18.06
CA ILE A 32 10.02 -27.77 19.49
C ILE A 32 9.11 -28.72 20.31
N ARG A 33 7.92 -29.04 19.78
CA ARG A 33 6.94 -29.96 20.42
C ARG A 33 7.02 -31.36 19.82
N SER A 34 7.00 -32.36 20.70
CA SER A 34 7.01 -33.78 20.31
C SER A 34 5.64 -34.32 19.88
N THR A 35 4.54 -33.65 20.26
CA THR A 35 3.15 -34.09 20.02
C THR A 35 2.27 -32.94 19.56
N GLY A 36 1.19 -33.23 18.82
CA GLY A 36 0.27 -32.24 18.23
C GLY A 36 0.13 -32.37 16.71
N ASN A 37 -0.79 -31.61 16.12
CA ASN A 37 -1.00 -31.57 14.67
C ASN A 37 0.23 -30.96 13.98
N GLU A 38 0.71 -31.60 12.91
CA GLU A 38 1.88 -31.15 12.15
C GLU A 38 1.48 -30.16 11.06
N VAL A 39 2.16 -29.01 11.03
CA VAL A 39 2.05 -28.00 9.98
C VAL A 39 3.45 -27.61 9.53
N GLY A 40 3.66 -27.48 8.22
CA GLY A 40 4.91 -27.02 7.63
C GLY A 40 4.79 -25.58 7.14
N LEU A 41 5.68 -24.70 7.59
CA LEU A 41 5.81 -23.35 7.07
C LEU A 41 6.96 -23.30 6.07
N ILE A 42 6.70 -22.78 4.87
CA ILE A 42 7.72 -22.61 3.83
C ILE A 42 7.94 -21.11 3.64
N PHE A 43 9.07 -20.62 4.13
CA PHE A 43 9.43 -19.21 4.09
C PHE A 43 10.13 -18.87 2.78
N ILE A 44 9.58 -17.90 2.06
CA ILE A 44 10.16 -17.25 0.89
C ILE A 44 10.65 -15.86 1.33
N PRO A 45 11.97 -15.60 1.28
CA PRO A 45 12.55 -14.37 1.79
C PRO A 45 12.16 -13.15 0.95
N GLY A 46 12.33 -11.96 1.52
CA GLY A 46 12.28 -10.71 0.78
C GLY A 46 13.51 -10.52 -0.11
N THR A 47 13.43 -9.60 -1.06
CA THR A 47 14.55 -9.25 -1.94
C THR A 47 15.76 -8.78 -1.14
N ASN A 48 16.94 -9.29 -1.49
CA ASN A 48 18.22 -9.06 -0.82
C ASN A 48 18.25 -9.49 0.66
N MET A 49 17.39 -10.44 1.05
CA MET A 49 17.37 -11.00 2.40
C MET A 49 17.76 -12.47 2.37
N LYS A 50 18.57 -12.87 3.35
CA LYS A 50 19.00 -14.25 3.49
C LYS A 50 17.98 -15.07 4.28
N SER A 51 17.95 -16.36 4.01
CA SER A 51 17.01 -17.28 4.65
C SER A 51 17.22 -17.39 6.17
N ASP A 52 18.46 -17.31 6.64
CA ASP A 52 18.82 -17.40 8.05
C ASP A 52 18.36 -16.19 8.89
N GLN A 53 18.07 -15.06 8.25
CA GLN A 53 17.47 -13.89 8.90
C GLN A 53 16.06 -14.18 9.44
N TYR A 54 15.37 -15.21 8.95
CA TYR A 54 14.04 -15.58 9.43
C TYR A 54 14.06 -16.60 10.57
N ASN A 55 15.24 -17.02 11.04
CA ASN A 55 15.37 -18.02 12.09
C ASN A 55 14.64 -17.61 13.38
N GLU A 56 14.82 -16.36 13.83
CA GLU A 56 14.23 -15.91 15.09
C GLU A 56 12.71 -15.78 14.97
N THR A 57 12.22 -15.11 13.92
CA THR A 57 10.78 -15.04 13.60
C THR A 57 10.15 -16.44 13.58
N ALA A 58 10.80 -17.40 12.91
CA ALA A 58 10.34 -18.78 12.84
C ALA A 58 10.30 -19.48 14.21
N ARG A 59 11.30 -19.24 15.07
CA ARG A 59 11.33 -19.78 16.44
C ARG A 59 10.23 -19.19 17.31
N VAL A 60 10.02 -17.88 17.24
CA VAL A 60 8.94 -17.21 17.98
C VAL A 60 7.57 -17.74 17.54
N ILE A 61 7.38 -18.03 16.25
CA ILE A 61 6.17 -18.69 15.75
C ILE A 61 6.04 -20.10 16.34
N GLN A 62 7.10 -20.90 16.33
CA GLN A 62 7.09 -22.24 16.95
C GLN A 62 6.75 -22.16 18.44
N GLU A 63 7.30 -21.20 19.18
CA GLU A 63 7.04 -21.01 20.61
C GLU A 63 5.59 -20.61 20.89
N SER A 64 5.03 -19.73 20.04
CA SER A 64 3.70 -19.14 20.22
C SER A 64 2.52 -20.09 19.97
N THR A 65 2.74 -21.23 19.30
CA THR A 65 1.66 -22.13 18.89
C THR A 65 1.75 -23.51 19.50
N GLU A 66 0.64 -24.12 19.88
CA GLU A 66 0.62 -25.50 20.36
C GLU A 66 0.79 -26.56 19.26
N LEU A 67 0.74 -26.15 18.00
CA LEU A 67 0.96 -27.03 16.85
C LEU A 67 2.41 -27.51 16.79
N ARG A 68 2.64 -28.66 16.15
CA ARG A 68 3.97 -29.13 15.77
C ARG A 68 4.39 -28.44 14.48
N VAL A 69 4.88 -27.22 14.60
CA VAL A 69 5.30 -26.42 13.46
C VAL A 69 6.71 -26.81 13.00
N TRP A 70 6.78 -27.34 11.78
CA TRP A 70 8.02 -27.49 11.02
C TRP A 70 8.24 -26.23 10.19
N VAL A 71 9.50 -25.81 10.02
CA VAL A 71 9.81 -24.64 9.18
C VAL A 71 10.88 -25.02 8.17
N ALA A 72 10.66 -24.64 6.92
CA ALA A 72 11.62 -24.65 5.83
C ALA A 72 11.95 -23.22 5.43
N LEU A 73 13.20 -22.81 5.65
CA LEU A 73 13.72 -21.51 5.24
C LEU A 73 14.43 -21.68 3.90
N THR A 74 13.83 -21.20 2.80
CA THR A 74 14.42 -21.31 1.47
C THR A 74 15.39 -20.15 1.22
N GLY A 75 16.50 -20.41 0.55
CA GLY A 75 17.57 -19.44 0.33
C GLY A 75 18.35 -19.68 -0.97
N ASP A 76 19.42 -18.90 -1.13
CA ASP A 76 20.31 -18.91 -2.30
C ASP A 76 19.56 -18.71 -3.63
N TYR A 77 18.59 -17.80 -3.61
CA TYR A 77 17.93 -17.30 -4.81
C TYR A 77 18.91 -16.51 -5.67
N GLN A 78 18.69 -16.49 -6.99
CA GLN A 78 19.60 -15.82 -7.90
C GLN A 78 19.79 -14.32 -7.55
N ASN A 79 21.04 -13.95 -7.21
CA ASN A 79 21.40 -12.60 -6.75
C ASN A 79 20.65 -12.13 -5.48
N ASP A 80 20.26 -13.05 -4.60
CA ASP A 80 19.40 -12.79 -3.44
C ASP A 80 18.03 -12.19 -3.81
N LYS A 81 17.56 -12.41 -5.05
CA LYS A 81 16.26 -11.93 -5.52
C LYS A 81 15.35 -13.09 -5.85
N VAL A 82 14.15 -13.06 -5.30
CA VAL A 82 13.14 -14.08 -5.61
C VAL A 82 12.52 -13.78 -6.96
N TYR A 83 12.47 -14.79 -7.84
CA TYR A 83 11.75 -14.72 -9.11
C TYR A 83 10.61 -15.72 -9.17
N THR A 84 9.51 -15.38 -9.87
CA THR A 84 8.35 -16.27 -10.05
C THR A 84 8.74 -17.66 -10.56
N THR A 85 9.74 -17.75 -11.45
CA THR A 85 10.20 -19.01 -12.04
C THR A 85 10.84 -19.97 -11.04
N GLU A 86 11.36 -19.47 -9.92
CA GLU A 86 12.05 -20.28 -8.89
C GLU A 86 11.08 -20.77 -7.80
N ILE A 87 9.95 -20.07 -7.58
CA ILE A 87 9.00 -20.37 -6.50
C ILE A 87 8.54 -21.82 -6.49
N SER A 88 8.20 -22.37 -7.67
CA SER A 88 7.71 -23.75 -7.74
C SER A 88 8.79 -24.73 -7.28
N SER A 89 10.04 -24.59 -7.75
CA SER A 89 11.14 -25.47 -7.32
C SER A 89 11.41 -25.31 -5.83
N ALA A 90 11.48 -24.07 -5.35
CA ALA A 90 11.72 -23.77 -3.93
C ALA A 90 10.71 -24.49 -3.02
N ILE A 91 9.42 -24.47 -3.38
CA ILE A 91 8.37 -25.13 -2.60
C ILE A 91 8.49 -26.66 -2.67
N GLU A 92 8.81 -27.21 -3.84
CA GLU A 92 8.95 -28.66 -3.99
C GLU A 92 10.16 -29.21 -3.24
N ASP A 93 11.28 -28.50 -3.31
CA ASP A 93 12.50 -28.82 -2.57
C ASP A 93 12.26 -28.69 -1.06
N ALA A 94 11.60 -27.61 -0.62
CA ALA A 94 11.23 -27.43 0.77
C ALA A 94 10.35 -28.57 1.32
N ILE A 95 9.32 -28.97 0.56
CA ILE A 95 8.46 -30.11 0.94
C ILE A 95 9.26 -31.41 1.00
N SER A 96 10.16 -31.63 0.04
CA SER A 96 11.04 -32.80 0.00
C SER A 96 11.94 -32.86 1.24
N GLU A 97 12.58 -31.74 1.60
CA GLU A 97 13.45 -31.64 2.78
C GLU A 97 12.68 -31.76 4.09
N LEU A 98 11.47 -31.19 4.19
CA LEU A 98 10.58 -31.39 5.35
C LEU A 98 10.26 -32.87 5.57
N LYS A 99 9.91 -33.59 4.49
CA LYS A 99 9.63 -35.04 4.55
C LYS A 99 10.86 -35.84 4.94
N LYS A 100 12.03 -35.54 4.35
CA LYS A 100 13.31 -36.17 4.72
C LYS A 100 13.66 -35.93 6.19
N ALA A 101 13.33 -34.75 6.73
CA ALA A 101 13.56 -34.39 8.12
C ALA A 101 12.58 -35.07 9.10
N GLY A 102 11.52 -35.69 8.60
CA GLY A 102 10.57 -36.50 9.37
C GLY A 102 9.16 -35.94 9.49
N MET A 103 8.82 -34.85 8.79
CA MET A 103 7.43 -34.36 8.73
C MET A 103 6.57 -35.35 7.94
N THR A 104 5.39 -35.68 8.46
CA THR A 104 4.48 -36.68 7.85
C THR A 104 3.17 -36.10 7.32
N SER A 105 2.79 -34.92 7.82
CA SER A 105 1.61 -34.18 7.35
C SER A 105 1.79 -33.58 5.96
N GLU A 106 0.68 -33.30 5.27
CA GLU A 106 0.62 -32.58 4.00
C GLU A 106 0.00 -31.17 4.16
N LEU A 107 -0.04 -30.66 5.39
CA LEU A 107 -0.52 -29.32 5.73
C LEU A 107 0.63 -28.32 5.65
N TYR A 108 0.77 -27.66 4.50
CA TYR A 108 1.78 -26.63 4.28
C TYR A 108 1.15 -25.24 4.17
N ALA A 109 1.77 -24.25 4.80
CA ALA A 109 1.49 -22.84 4.59
C ALA A 109 2.71 -22.16 3.96
N GLY A 110 2.47 -21.39 2.90
CA GLY A 110 3.50 -20.52 2.34
C GLY A 110 3.59 -19.23 3.15
N VAL A 111 4.80 -18.79 3.46
CA VAL A 111 5.06 -17.55 4.19
C VAL A 111 5.99 -16.70 3.33
N GLY A 112 5.58 -15.50 2.96
CA GLY A 112 6.41 -14.64 2.11
C GLY A 112 6.56 -13.24 2.68
N HIS A 113 7.77 -12.69 2.61
CA HIS A 113 8.09 -11.34 3.04
C HIS A 113 8.27 -10.41 1.84
N GLY A 114 7.63 -9.23 1.83
CA GLY A 114 7.76 -8.25 0.74
C GLY A 114 7.52 -8.87 -0.64
N TRP A 115 8.52 -8.79 -1.51
CA TRP A 115 8.53 -9.43 -2.83
C TRP A 115 8.37 -10.95 -2.82
N GLY A 116 8.91 -11.62 -1.81
CA GLY A 116 8.72 -13.06 -1.63
C GLY A 116 7.25 -13.42 -1.46
N GLY A 117 6.49 -12.60 -0.72
CA GLY A 117 5.03 -12.75 -0.58
C GLY A 117 4.29 -12.48 -1.89
N TYR A 118 4.69 -11.44 -2.62
CA TYR A 118 4.07 -11.08 -3.88
C TYR A 118 4.21 -12.18 -4.93
N TYR A 119 5.40 -12.75 -5.13
CA TYR A 119 5.59 -13.82 -6.10
C TYR A 119 4.99 -15.16 -5.63
N LEU A 120 5.00 -15.42 -4.32
CA LEU A 120 4.40 -16.63 -3.74
C LEU A 120 2.89 -16.69 -3.97
N GLN A 121 2.21 -15.54 -4.05
CA GLN A 121 0.76 -15.49 -4.28
C GLN A 121 0.36 -16.20 -5.58
N GLU A 122 1.14 -16.07 -6.65
CA GLU A 122 0.81 -16.64 -7.96
C GLU A 122 0.80 -18.17 -7.90
N TYR A 123 1.80 -18.74 -7.22
CA TYR A 123 1.85 -20.17 -6.94
C TYR A 123 0.63 -20.59 -6.09
N ALA A 124 0.33 -19.83 -5.04
CA ALA A 124 -0.81 -20.06 -4.16
C ALA A 124 -2.18 -19.87 -4.87
N GLN A 125 -2.21 -19.26 -6.05
CA GLN A 125 -3.41 -19.14 -6.90
C GLN A 125 -3.53 -20.27 -7.94
N SER A 126 -2.42 -20.86 -8.40
CA SER A 126 -2.35 -21.89 -9.46
C SER A 126 -3.12 -23.20 -9.17
N SER A 127 -3.61 -23.95 -10.15
CA SER A 127 -4.44 -25.16 -9.89
C SER A 127 -3.71 -26.35 -9.22
N ASN A 128 -2.38 -26.35 -9.11
CA ASN A 128 -1.56 -27.47 -8.60
C ASN A 128 -1.06 -27.25 -7.16
N LYS A 129 -1.93 -26.76 -6.25
CA LYS A 129 -1.49 -26.26 -4.93
C LYS A 129 -1.17 -27.37 -3.97
N LYS A 130 0.07 -27.38 -3.51
CA LYS A 130 0.48 -28.10 -2.29
C LYS A 130 0.19 -27.27 -1.02
N LEU A 131 0.13 -25.94 -1.15
CA LEU A 131 -0.15 -25.03 -0.03
C LEU A 131 -1.65 -25.02 0.34
N LYS A 132 -1.91 -24.97 1.64
CA LYS A 132 -3.25 -24.91 2.26
C LYS A 132 -3.54 -23.55 2.88
N ALA A 133 -2.53 -22.70 3.06
CA ALA A 133 -2.66 -21.31 3.49
C ALA A 133 -1.50 -20.47 2.96
N LEU A 134 -1.67 -19.15 2.99
CA LEU A 134 -0.67 -18.15 2.66
C LEU A 134 -0.53 -17.15 3.81
N VAL A 135 0.69 -16.70 4.09
CA VAL A 135 0.96 -15.58 4.99
C VAL A 135 1.81 -14.55 4.27
N LEU A 136 1.33 -13.31 4.23
CA LEU A 136 1.96 -12.16 3.63
C LEU A 136 2.48 -11.25 4.75
N MET A 137 3.81 -11.16 4.88
CA MET A 137 4.48 -10.29 5.84
C MET A 137 5.00 -9.06 5.09
N GLY A 138 4.56 -7.86 5.47
CA GLY A 138 4.97 -6.63 4.77
C GLY A 138 4.77 -6.73 3.26
N SER A 139 3.65 -7.33 2.84
CA SER A 139 3.36 -7.70 1.45
C SER A 139 1.85 -7.64 1.20
N ALA A 140 1.44 -7.64 -0.07
CA ALA A 140 0.04 -7.56 -0.49
C ALA A 140 -0.17 -8.44 -1.73
N THR A 141 -1.42 -8.77 -2.03
CA THR A 141 -1.74 -9.36 -3.34
C THR A 141 -1.57 -8.35 -4.47
N SER A 142 -1.57 -8.79 -5.73
CA SER A 142 -1.61 -7.89 -6.89
C SER A 142 -2.85 -7.00 -6.85
N ARG A 143 -2.79 -5.82 -7.49
CA ARG A 143 -3.93 -4.86 -7.51
C ARG A 143 -5.20 -5.46 -8.13
N THR A 144 -5.04 -6.41 -9.04
CA THR A 144 -6.11 -7.14 -9.73
C THR A 144 -6.60 -8.37 -8.97
N THR A 145 -5.89 -8.81 -7.93
CA THR A 145 -6.28 -9.96 -7.11
C THR A 145 -7.28 -9.52 -6.04
N SER A 146 -8.42 -10.22 -6.00
CA SER A 146 -9.39 -10.11 -4.92
C SER A 146 -8.95 -11.00 -3.75
N LEU A 147 -8.53 -10.40 -2.64
CA LEU A 147 -8.20 -11.13 -1.41
C LEU A 147 -9.41 -11.92 -0.88
N ARG A 148 -10.62 -11.35 -1.02
CA ARG A 148 -11.88 -12.02 -0.64
C ARG A 148 -12.07 -13.34 -1.37
N ASP A 149 -11.73 -13.36 -2.66
CA ASP A 149 -11.93 -14.52 -3.52
C ASP A 149 -10.66 -15.39 -3.59
N PHE A 150 -9.67 -15.13 -2.71
CA PHE A 150 -8.43 -15.86 -2.70
C PHE A 150 -8.69 -17.34 -2.39
N PRO A 151 -8.15 -18.27 -3.18
CA PRO A 151 -8.57 -19.68 -3.19
C PRO A 151 -8.18 -20.49 -1.93
N ILE A 152 -7.28 -19.96 -1.09
CA ILE A 152 -6.89 -20.53 0.21
C ILE A 152 -6.95 -19.41 1.27
N PRO A 153 -6.97 -19.74 2.58
CA PRO A 153 -6.82 -18.74 3.64
C PRO A 153 -5.53 -17.92 3.49
N VAL A 154 -5.60 -16.62 3.82
CA VAL A 154 -4.50 -15.66 3.69
C VAL A 154 -4.39 -14.78 4.94
N LEU A 155 -3.29 -14.83 5.67
CA LEU A 155 -3.01 -13.83 6.70
C LEU A 155 -2.15 -12.71 6.09
N THR A 156 -2.59 -11.47 6.17
CA THR A 156 -1.76 -10.30 5.82
C THR A 156 -1.34 -9.57 7.09
N LEU A 157 -0.03 -9.44 7.31
CA LEU A 157 0.55 -8.68 8.42
C LEU A 157 1.18 -7.39 7.88
N ALA A 158 0.61 -6.26 8.27
CA ALA A 158 1.03 -4.92 7.89
C ALA A 158 1.76 -4.24 9.05
N ALA A 159 2.99 -3.78 8.83
CA ALA A 159 3.70 -2.97 9.81
C ALA A 159 3.32 -1.49 9.65
N GLU A 160 3.01 -0.78 10.75
CA GLU A 160 2.65 0.65 10.71
C GLU A 160 3.71 1.49 9.99
N LEU A 161 4.97 1.20 10.29
CA LEU A 161 6.15 1.94 9.85
C LEU A 161 6.87 1.21 8.73
N ASP A 162 6.15 0.39 7.98
CA ASP A 162 6.67 -0.21 6.76
C ASP A 162 6.86 0.88 5.69
N GLY A 163 8.11 1.25 5.49
CA GLY A 163 8.48 2.24 4.48
C GLY A 163 8.71 1.64 3.09
N VAL A 164 8.66 0.31 2.95
CA VAL A 164 8.84 -0.39 1.67
C VAL A 164 7.48 -0.73 1.07
N THR A 165 6.69 -1.54 1.78
CA THR A 165 5.30 -1.83 1.44
C THR A 165 4.41 -0.84 2.17
N ARG A 166 4.03 0.23 1.47
CA ARG A 166 3.31 1.36 2.08
C ARG A 166 2.07 0.90 2.83
N ILE A 167 1.85 1.46 4.01
CA ILE A 167 0.65 1.16 4.79
C ILE A 167 -0.64 1.53 4.05
N THR A 168 -0.59 2.54 3.18
CA THR A 168 -1.70 2.95 2.30
C THR A 168 -2.03 1.88 1.25
N ARG A 169 -1.04 1.18 0.71
CA ARG A 169 -1.24 0.04 -0.20
C ARG A 169 -2.01 -1.09 0.47
N ILE A 170 -1.71 -1.36 1.74
CA ILE A 170 -2.42 -2.39 2.52
C ILE A 170 -3.81 -1.92 2.95
N ALA A 171 -3.98 -0.62 3.25
CA ALA A 171 -5.30 -0.06 3.52
C ALA A 171 -6.26 -0.26 2.33
N VAL A 172 -5.77 -0.05 1.10
CA VAL A 172 -6.53 -0.32 -0.14
C VAL A 172 -6.87 -1.81 -0.31
N GLU A 173 -5.93 -2.71 0.02
CA GLU A 173 -6.22 -4.16 0.00
C GLU A 173 -7.29 -4.54 1.03
N TYR A 174 -7.22 -3.96 2.23
CA TYR A 174 -8.23 -4.13 3.27
C TYR A 174 -9.61 -3.59 2.85
N GLU A 175 -9.67 -2.44 2.16
CA GLU A 175 -10.92 -1.90 1.63
C GLU A 175 -11.53 -2.86 0.60
N LYS A 176 -10.73 -3.37 -0.34
CA LYS A 176 -11.17 -4.37 -1.32
C LYS A 176 -11.72 -5.63 -0.65
N LEU A 177 -11.12 -6.03 0.48
CA LEU A 177 -11.65 -7.10 1.29
C LEU A 177 -13.01 -6.70 1.88
N THR A 178 -13.15 -5.54 2.50
CA THR A 178 -14.34 -5.17 3.29
C THR A 178 -15.50 -4.56 2.50
N HIS A 179 -15.28 -4.17 1.25
CA HIS A 179 -16.28 -3.55 0.41
C HIS A 179 -17.53 -4.44 0.24
N ASN A 180 -18.72 -3.88 0.51
CA ASN A 180 -20.03 -4.56 0.50
C ASN A 180 -20.18 -5.72 1.50
N MET A 181 -19.40 -5.75 2.57
CA MET A 181 -19.55 -6.78 3.62
C MET A 181 -20.69 -6.47 4.59
N THR A 182 -21.46 -7.51 4.92
CA THR A 182 -22.35 -7.50 6.09
C THR A 182 -21.53 -7.76 7.36
N SER A 183 -22.05 -7.35 8.52
CA SER A 183 -21.40 -7.47 9.83
C SER A 183 -21.09 -8.92 10.30
N PHE A 184 -21.47 -9.95 9.53
CA PHE A 184 -21.23 -11.37 9.85
C PHE A 184 -20.37 -12.06 8.77
N PHE A 185 -19.26 -11.44 8.38
CA PHE A 185 -18.39 -12.02 7.37
C PHE A 185 -17.47 -13.10 7.98
N LYS A 186 -17.83 -14.37 7.82
CA LYS A 186 -16.94 -15.51 8.17
C LYS A 186 -15.59 -15.49 7.45
N GLY A 187 -15.48 -14.83 6.30
CA GLY A 187 -14.19 -14.72 5.61
C GLY A 187 -13.21 -13.77 6.29
N LEU A 188 -13.64 -13.03 7.33
CA LEU A 188 -12.76 -12.28 8.22
C LEU A 188 -11.65 -13.18 8.77
N TYR A 189 -12.03 -14.38 9.18
CA TYR A 189 -11.12 -15.36 9.76
C TYR A 189 -10.32 -16.12 8.71
N ARG A 190 -10.81 -16.13 7.46
CA ARG A 190 -10.14 -16.78 6.35
C ARG A 190 -9.05 -15.89 5.77
N THR A 191 -9.29 -14.59 5.67
CA THR A 191 -8.36 -13.64 5.08
C THR A 191 -8.10 -12.39 5.94
N PRO A 192 -7.68 -12.56 7.21
CA PRO A 192 -7.47 -11.42 8.11
C PRO A 192 -6.32 -10.52 7.64
N VAL A 193 -6.56 -9.21 7.64
CA VAL A 193 -5.52 -8.17 7.49
C VAL A 193 -5.27 -7.54 8.86
N ILE A 194 -4.04 -7.64 9.36
CA ILE A 194 -3.68 -7.25 10.72
C ILE A 194 -2.61 -6.17 10.70
N TYR A 195 -2.89 -5.09 11.41
CA TYR A 195 -2.00 -3.95 11.62
C TYR A 195 -1.12 -4.16 12.86
N ILE A 196 0.21 -4.11 12.69
CA ILE A 196 1.20 -4.21 13.76
C ILE A 196 1.73 -2.81 14.07
N GLU A 197 1.26 -2.25 15.17
CA GLU A 197 1.59 -0.88 15.59
C GLU A 197 3.07 -0.74 15.94
N GLY A 198 3.71 0.31 15.41
CA GLY A 198 5.10 0.66 15.65
C GLY A 198 6.17 -0.22 15.01
N ALA A 199 5.82 -1.35 14.38
CA ALA A 199 6.76 -2.18 13.65
C ALA A 199 7.07 -1.61 12.25
N ASN A 200 8.21 -1.96 11.67
CA ASN A 200 8.61 -1.59 10.31
C ASN A 200 8.81 -2.82 9.39
N HIS A 201 9.20 -2.62 8.13
CA HIS A 201 9.39 -3.71 7.16
C HIS A 201 10.48 -4.69 7.62
N ALA A 202 11.60 -4.16 8.12
CA ALA A 202 12.75 -4.93 8.60
C ALA A 202 12.37 -6.05 9.56
N GLN A 203 11.47 -5.73 10.48
CA GLN A 203 11.17 -6.52 11.67
C GLN A 203 10.36 -7.79 11.40
N PHE A 204 9.98 -8.06 10.15
CA PHE A 204 9.52 -9.40 9.77
C PHE A 204 10.65 -10.44 9.74
N ALA A 205 11.91 -10.00 9.75
CA ALA A 205 13.11 -10.82 9.91
C ALA A 205 14.06 -10.25 10.99
N SER A 206 15.24 -10.85 11.13
CA SER A 206 16.32 -10.44 12.04
C SER A 206 17.57 -9.96 11.30
N GLY A 207 18.47 -9.31 12.06
CA GLY A 207 19.86 -9.10 11.63
C GLY A 207 20.11 -7.79 10.87
N GLY A 208 19.14 -6.88 10.88
CA GLY A 208 19.29 -5.53 10.33
C GLY A 208 19.13 -5.45 8.81
N LEU A 209 19.07 -4.21 8.34
CA LEU A 209 18.71 -3.88 6.96
C LEU A 209 19.91 -3.93 6.01
N ASN A 210 19.73 -4.59 4.85
CA ASN A 210 20.59 -4.34 3.69
C ASN A 210 20.45 -2.87 3.24
N SER A 211 21.38 -2.37 2.42
CA SER A 211 21.44 -0.95 2.04
C SER A 211 20.18 -0.43 1.35
N HIS A 212 19.42 -1.28 0.66
CA HIS A 212 18.20 -0.88 -0.03
C HIS A 212 17.02 -0.73 0.92
N ILE A 213 16.77 -1.71 1.80
CA ILE A 213 15.70 -1.61 2.79
C ILE A 213 16.01 -0.46 3.78
N LYS A 214 17.30 -0.26 4.12
CA LYS A 214 17.73 0.86 4.96
C LYS A 214 17.37 2.24 4.39
N LEU A 215 17.28 2.37 3.06
CA LEU A 215 16.96 3.63 2.41
C LEU A 215 15.47 3.98 2.49
N PHE A 216 14.61 2.98 2.36
CA PHE A 216 13.17 3.21 2.19
C PHE A 216 12.34 2.88 3.42
N ASP A 217 12.79 1.96 4.27
CA ASP A 217 12.07 1.56 5.47
C ASP A 217 12.15 2.65 6.55
N LEU A 218 11.12 2.71 7.39
CA LEU A 218 11.06 3.72 8.44
C LEU A 218 11.67 3.17 9.73
N LYS A 219 12.05 4.08 10.62
CA LYS A 219 12.52 3.69 11.96
C LYS A 219 11.34 3.15 12.79
N ALA A 220 11.44 1.91 13.23
CA ALA A 220 10.48 1.30 14.14
C ALA A 220 10.40 2.02 15.49
N ASN A 221 9.22 1.97 16.11
CA ASN A 221 8.94 2.45 17.46
C ASN A 221 8.95 1.31 18.50
N VAL A 222 8.99 0.05 18.07
CA VAL A 222 9.06 -1.13 18.93
C VAL A 222 10.36 -1.90 18.72
N THR A 223 10.72 -2.74 19.68
CA THR A 223 11.89 -3.63 19.56
C THR A 223 11.64 -4.74 18.55
N GLU A 224 12.70 -5.34 18.00
CA GLU A 224 12.58 -6.50 17.11
C GLU A 224 11.87 -7.66 17.83
N GLU A 225 12.20 -7.87 19.11
CA GLU A 225 11.60 -8.90 19.95
C GLU A 225 10.10 -8.68 20.17
N ASP A 226 9.66 -7.43 20.36
CA ASP A 226 8.23 -7.11 20.51
C ASP A 226 7.47 -7.29 19.19
N ALA A 227 8.07 -6.90 18.07
CA ALA A 227 7.49 -7.12 16.74
C ALA A 227 7.33 -8.63 16.46
N HIS A 228 8.37 -9.42 16.71
CA HIS A 228 8.33 -10.88 16.53
C HIS A 228 7.29 -11.54 17.43
N ARG A 229 7.14 -11.07 18.67
CA ARG A 229 6.12 -11.56 19.60
C ARG A 229 4.70 -11.36 19.06
N GLU A 230 4.40 -10.18 18.53
CA GLU A 230 3.10 -9.92 17.89
C GLU A 230 2.92 -10.74 16.61
N ILE A 231 3.97 -10.89 15.79
CA ILE A 231 3.95 -11.79 14.62
C ILE A 231 3.61 -13.22 15.06
N GLY A 232 4.33 -13.78 16.04
CA GLY A 232 4.12 -15.13 16.56
C GLY A 232 2.70 -15.34 17.09
N LYS A 233 2.15 -14.36 17.81
CA LYS A 233 0.76 -14.35 18.28
C LYS A 233 -0.25 -14.46 17.14
N TYR A 234 -0.13 -13.63 16.10
CA TYR A 234 -1.07 -13.67 14.97
C TYR A 234 -0.90 -14.91 14.09
N PHE A 235 0.33 -15.40 13.92
CA PHE A 235 0.59 -16.70 13.32
C PHE A 235 -0.09 -17.81 14.11
N ASN A 236 0.04 -17.85 15.44
CA ASN A 236 -0.62 -18.85 16.26
C ASN A 236 -2.13 -18.86 16.04
N ALA A 237 -2.77 -17.70 16.13
CA ALA A 237 -4.22 -17.60 15.97
C ALA A 237 -4.65 -18.07 14.56
N PHE A 238 -3.99 -17.60 13.51
CA PHE A 238 -4.29 -17.98 12.13
C PHE A 238 -4.06 -19.47 11.85
N LEU A 239 -2.92 -20.03 12.27
CA LEU A 239 -2.62 -21.45 12.09
C LEU A 239 -3.57 -22.33 12.90
N THR A 240 -3.97 -21.90 14.11
CA THR A 240 -4.94 -22.62 14.94
C THR A 240 -6.30 -22.68 14.26
N VAL A 241 -6.83 -21.56 13.78
CA VAL A 241 -8.10 -21.53 13.03
C VAL A 241 -8.02 -22.39 11.76
N THR A 242 -6.87 -22.42 11.11
CA THR A 242 -6.72 -23.09 9.81
C THR A 242 -6.45 -24.60 9.92
N PHE A 243 -5.71 -25.04 10.94
CA PHE A 243 -5.15 -26.40 11.01
C PHE A 243 -5.40 -27.14 12.32
N SER A 244 -5.92 -26.48 13.36
CA SER A 244 -6.30 -27.18 14.59
C SER A 244 -7.53 -28.05 14.37
N SER A 245 -7.65 -29.10 15.17
CA SER A 245 -8.84 -29.94 15.28
C SER A 245 -9.52 -29.80 16.65
N ASP A 246 -9.07 -28.85 17.47
CA ASP A 246 -9.58 -28.58 18.82
C ASP A 246 -10.48 -27.35 18.77
N ASP A 247 -11.80 -27.58 18.78
CA ASP A 247 -12.83 -26.54 18.66
C ASP A 247 -12.67 -25.43 19.71
N SER A 248 -12.25 -25.77 20.94
CA SER A 248 -12.09 -24.79 22.01
C SER A 248 -10.97 -23.78 21.72
N LYS A 249 -9.87 -24.25 21.11
CA LYS A 249 -8.74 -23.41 20.70
C LYS A 249 -9.05 -22.63 19.43
N ILE A 250 -9.85 -23.21 18.54
CA ILE A 250 -10.35 -22.51 17.36
C ILE A 250 -11.17 -21.29 17.79
N ASP A 251 -12.10 -21.45 18.73
CA ASP A 251 -12.93 -20.33 19.21
C ASP A 251 -12.09 -19.21 19.86
N GLU A 252 -11.08 -19.56 20.66
CA GLU A 252 -10.15 -18.57 21.24
C GLU A 252 -9.37 -17.82 20.14
N ALA A 253 -8.82 -18.56 19.17
CA ALA A 253 -8.06 -17.99 18.08
C ALA A 253 -8.92 -17.11 17.15
N LEU A 254 -10.19 -17.48 16.92
CA LEU A 254 -11.16 -16.65 16.20
C LEU A 254 -11.39 -15.31 16.91
N ASN A 255 -11.56 -15.32 18.23
CA ASN A 255 -11.70 -14.09 19.00
C ASN A 255 -10.45 -13.20 18.90
N GLN A 256 -9.26 -13.79 19.01
CA GLN A 256 -8.00 -13.04 18.87
C GLN A 256 -7.86 -12.39 17.48
N LEU A 257 -8.20 -13.11 16.40
CA LEU A 257 -8.20 -12.54 15.04
C LEU A 257 -9.27 -11.46 14.86
N SER A 258 -10.46 -11.66 15.45
CA SER A 258 -11.55 -10.68 15.41
C SER A 258 -11.13 -9.37 16.07
N ASP A 259 -10.59 -9.45 17.28
CA ASP A 259 -10.13 -8.28 18.03
C ASP A 259 -9.03 -7.54 17.27
N ALA A 260 -8.04 -8.28 16.74
CA ALA A 260 -6.94 -7.70 15.97
C ALA A 260 -7.45 -6.98 14.71
N PHE A 261 -8.35 -7.59 13.97
CA PHE A 261 -8.94 -6.99 12.78
C PHE A 261 -9.79 -5.76 13.11
N LEU A 262 -10.59 -5.80 14.18
CA LEU A 262 -11.36 -4.63 14.62
C LEU A 262 -10.47 -3.45 15.01
N GLN A 263 -9.27 -3.71 15.51
CA GLN A 263 -8.26 -2.67 15.70
C GLN A 263 -7.71 -2.19 14.36
N THR A 264 -7.39 -3.10 13.42
CA THR A 264 -6.98 -2.74 12.05
C THR A 264 -7.99 -1.79 11.40
N VAL A 265 -9.29 -2.05 11.51
CA VAL A 265 -10.36 -1.18 10.96
C VAL A 265 -10.18 0.26 11.43
N LYS A 266 -10.00 0.47 12.74
CA LYS A 266 -9.82 1.81 13.32
C LYS A 266 -8.54 2.49 12.85
N LYS A 267 -7.49 1.72 12.53
CA LYS A 267 -6.20 2.25 12.08
C LYS A 267 -6.20 2.57 10.58
N PHE A 268 -6.94 1.80 9.77
CA PHE A 268 -7.06 2.04 8.33
C PHE A 268 -8.14 3.03 7.95
N GLN A 269 -9.21 3.16 8.75
CA GLN A 269 -10.32 4.05 8.42
C GLN A 269 -9.88 5.48 8.08
N PRO A 270 -8.94 6.13 8.81
CA PRO A 270 -8.52 7.47 8.44
C PRO A 270 -7.85 7.58 7.08
N PHE A 271 -7.10 6.55 6.64
CA PHE A 271 -6.52 6.52 5.31
C PHE A 271 -7.60 6.41 4.23
N LEU A 272 -8.60 5.55 4.47
CA LEU A 272 -9.71 5.36 3.54
C LEU A 272 -10.62 6.60 3.47
N ASP A 273 -10.91 7.23 4.60
CA ASP A 273 -11.71 8.46 4.65
C ASP A 273 -11.08 9.58 3.83
N VAL A 274 -9.76 9.78 3.99
CA VAL A 274 -9.02 10.81 3.23
C VAL A 274 -8.90 10.43 1.76
N ARG A 275 -8.67 9.16 1.42
CA ARG A 275 -8.66 8.68 0.03
C ARG A 275 -10.01 8.90 -0.66
N ASN A 276 -11.10 8.64 0.04
CA ASN A 276 -12.46 8.84 -0.48
C ASN A 276 -12.80 10.32 -0.71
N LEU A 277 -11.97 11.26 -0.23
CA LEU A 277 -12.08 12.65 -0.64
C LEU A 277 -11.71 12.85 -2.11
N ASP A 278 -10.76 12.07 -2.63
CA ASP A 278 -10.29 12.23 -4.00
C ASP A 278 -11.39 11.86 -5.01
N THR A 279 -12.03 10.70 -4.82
CA THR A 279 -13.16 10.21 -5.64
C THR A 279 -13.91 9.08 -4.96
N ASP A 280 -15.23 9.00 -5.14
CA ASP A 280 -16.07 7.83 -4.84
C ASP A 280 -16.46 7.01 -6.08
N GLY A 281 -15.95 7.40 -7.25
CA GLY A 281 -16.27 6.86 -8.56
C GLY A 281 -17.14 7.77 -9.44
N GLU A 282 -17.89 8.70 -8.85
CA GLU A 282 -18.77 9.64 -9.58
C GLU A 282 -18.44 11.11 -9.26
N GLU A 283 -18.12 11.40 -8.00
CA GLU A 283 -17.87 12.75 -7.50
C GLU A 283 -16.52 12.85 -6.77
N SER A 284 -15.92 14.05 -6.77
CA SER A 284 -14.76 14.39 -5.97
C SER A 284 -15.18 15.26 -4.79
N MET A 285 -15.30 14.65 -3.61
CA MET A 285 -15.61 15.36 -2.37
C MET A 285 -14.56 16.43 -2.04
N TRP A 286 -13.31 16.23 -2.45
CA TRP A 286 -12.25 17.22 -2.31
C TRP A 286 -12.55 18.48 -3.13
N THR A 287 -13.08 18.33 -4.34
CA THR A 287 -13.47 19.48 -5.18
C THR A 287 -14.70 20.21 -4.62
N ILE A 288 -15.63 19.47 -3.99
CA ILE A 288 -16.76 20.06 -3.26
C ILE A 288 -16.26 20.91 -2.10
N LEU A 289 -15.43 20.34 -1.22
CA LEU A 289 -14.83 21.03 -0.07
C LEU A 289 -14.00 22.25 -0.51
N ALA A 290 -13.28 22.16 -1.63
CA ALA A 290 -12.53 23.28 -2.18
C ALA A 290 -13.44 24.45 -2.59
N GLN A 291 -14.59 24.16 -3.21
CA GLN A 291 -15.56 25.20 -3.58
C GLN A 291 -16.27 25.80 -2.38
N GLU A 292 -16.59 24.99 -1.37
CA GLU A 292 -17.17 25.46 -0.10
C GLU A 292 -16.17 26.37 0.64
N TYR A 293 -14.90 25.97 0.69
CA TYR A 293 -13.81 26.80 1.21
C TYR A 293 -13.72 28.14 0.46
N PHE A 294 -14.00 28.15 -0.85
CA PHE A 294 -14.02 29.36 -1.66
C PHE A 294 -15.25 30.24 -1.44
N ALA A 295 -16.39 29.61 -1.13
CA ALA A 295 -17.60 30.32 -0.76
C ALA A 295 -17.43 31.03 0.59
N ASP A 296 -16.65 30.48 1.53
CA ASP A 296 -16.27 31.10 2.80
C ASP A 296 -17.48 31.68 3.55
N GLU A 297 -17.63 33.02 3.61
CA GLU A 297 -18.75 33.69 4.26
C GLU A 297 -20.12 33.47 3.59
N TYR A 298 -20.15 32.82 2.43
CA TYR A 298 -21.37 32.43 1.72
C TYR A 298 -21.71 30.95 1.86
N GLY A 299 -20.91 30.15 2.59
CA GLY A 299 -21.07 28.69 2.66
C GLY A 299 -22.47 28.23 3.11
N ASP A 300 -23.15 29.01 3.96
CA ASP A 300 -24.53 28.74 4.41
C ASP A 300 -25.61 29.00 3.35
N ARG A 301 -25.25 29.59 2.22
CA ARG A 301 -26.14 29.99 1.12
C ARG A 301 -25.80 29.32 -0.22
N VAL A 302 -24.83 28.41 -0.21
CA VAL A 302 -24.37 27.69 -1.39
C VAL A 302 -24.52 26.20 -1.15
N ALA A 303 -25.22 25.53 -2.06
CA ALA A 303 -25.13 24.08 -2.21
C ALA A 303 -24.11 23.78 -3.32
N VAL A 304 -23.13 22.91 -3.03
CA VAL A 304 -22.10 22.53 -3.99
C VAL A 304 -22.33 21.10 -4.45
N SER A 305 -22.22 20.87 -5.76
CA SER A 305 -22.11 19.53 -6.35
C SER A 305 -20.87 19.46 -7.25
N ASN A 306 -20.44 18.24 -7.57
CA ASN A 306 -19.30 18.00 -8.44
C ASN A 306 -19.65 17.00 -9.55
N GLU A 307 -18.79 16.93 -10.56
CA GLU A 307 -18.81 15.90 -11.59
C GLU A 307 -17.37 15.63 -12.00
N ILE A 308 -16.95 14.36 -11.96
CA ILE A 308 -15.66 13.94 -12.49
C ILE A 308 -15.78 13.74 -13.99
N LEU A 309 -14.87 14.34 -14.77
CA LEU A 309 -14.81 14.22 -16.22
C LEU A 309 -13.43 13.80 -16.69
N GLU A 310 -13.42 12.94 -17.71
CA GLU A 310 -12.22 12.56 -18.43
C GLU A 310 -11.81 13.59 -19.50
N SER A 311 -10.57 13.51 -19.96
CA SER A 311 -10.12 14.22 -21.15
C SER A 311 -10.80 13.66 -22.42
N PRO A 312 -11.26 14.50 -23.39
CA PRO A 312 -11.14 15.95 -23.46
C PRO A 312 -12.31 16.73 -22.84
N TRP A 313 -13.34 16.06 -22.34
CA TRP A 313 -14.59 16.66 -21.86
C TRP A 313 -14.38 17.59 -20.68
N PHE A 314 -13.44 17.24 -19.79
CA PHE A 314 -13.01 18.13 -18.72
C PHE A 314 -12.65 19.53 -19.23
N PHE A 315 -11.91 19.63 -20.34
CA PHE A 315 -11.48 20.91 -20.89
C PHE A 315 -12.61 21.67 -21.58
N ALA A 316 -13.59 20.96 -22.13
CA ALA A 316 -14.71 21.55 -22.86
C ALA A 316 -15.82 22.13 -21.97
N LYS A 317 -15.96 21.65 -20.73
CA LYS A 317 -17.05 22.03 -19.82
C LYS A 317 -16.59 23.07 -18.80
N GLU A 318 -17.49 23.96 -18.38
CA GLU A 318 -17.24 25.02 -17.40
C GLU A 318 -18.10 24.80 -16.14
N PRO A 319 -17.66 25.26 -14.96
CA PRO A 319 -18.49 25.20 -13.77
C PRO A 319 -19.63 26.21 -13.88
N ILE A 320 -20.76 25.91 -13.26
CA ILE A 320 -21.99 26.72 -13.39
C ILE A 320 -22.55 27.12 -12.04
N ILE A 321 -23.12 28.32 -12.00
CA ILE A 321 -24.03 28.76 -10.94
C ILE A 321 -25.45 28.61 -11.47
N SER A 322 -26.31 27.96 -10.69
CA SER A 322 -27.76 27.94 -10.90
C SER A 322 -28.50 28.29 -9.61
N PHE A 323 -29.81 28.49 -9.71
CA PHE A 323 -30.67 28.78 -8.56
C PHE A 323 -31.80 27.76 -8.52
N ASN A 324 -32.10 27.27 -7.33
CA ASN A 324 -33.33 26.53 -7.04
C ASN A 324 -34.06 27.29 -5.93
N ASP A 325 -35.15 27.97 -6.29
CA ASP A 325 -35.78 28.98 -5.45
C ASP A 325 -34.76 30.08 -5.01
N ASP A 326 -34.54 30.24 -3.71
CA ASP A 326 -33.59 31.21 -3.13
C ASP A 326 -32.19 30.61 -2.88
N ASP A 327 -32.00 29.30 -3.09
CA ASP A 327 -30.76 28.58 -2.84
C ASP A 327 -29.85 28.60 -4.07
N MET A 328 -28.61 29.07 -3.89
CA MET A 328 -27.61 29.07 -4.95
C MET A 328 -26.95 27.69 -5.02
N ILE A 329 -26.95 27.09 -6.21
CA ILE A 329 -26.31 25.81 -6.48
C ILE A 329 -25.09 26.06 -7.35
N ILE A 330 -23.93 25.57 -6.93
CA ILE A 330 -22.69 25.58 -7.70
C ILE A 330 -22.36 24.16 -8.14
N ARG A 331 -22.25 23.94 -9.44
CA ARG A 331 -21.73 22.68 -9.99
C ARG A 331 -20.30 22.89 -10.46
N THR A 332 -19.38 22.21 -9.79
CA THR A 332 -17.95 22.17 -10.12
C THR A 332 -17.61 20.98 -11.01
N ILE A 333 -16.38 20.95 -11.52
CA ILE A 333 -15.88 19.85 -12.36
C ILE A 333 -14.49 19.46 -11.87
N ALA A 334 -14.24 18.16 -11.78
CA ALA A 334 -12.94 17.59 -11.44
C ALA A 334 -12.40 16.71 -12.58
N LEU A 335 -11.07 16.61 -12.67
CA LEU A 335 -10.36 15.58 -13.42
C LEU A 335 -9.27 15.03 -12.49
N ILE A 336 -9.31 13.71 -12.24
CA ILE A 336 -8.37 13.03 -11.35
C ILE A 336 -7.27 12.41 -12.21
N HIS A 337 -6.03 12.89 -12.04
CA HIS A 337 -4.90 12.31 -12.75
C HIS A 337 -4.18 11.33 -11.82
N ALA A 338 -4.49 10.05 -11.96
CA ALA A 338 -3.75 8.99 -11.29
C ALA A 338 -2.60 8.50 -12.19
N GLU A 339 -1.55 7.94 -11.58
CA GLU A 339 -0.54 7.20 -12.33
C GLU A 339 -1.23 6.02 -13.04
N GLU A 340 -0.94 5.80 -14.32
CA GLU A 340 -1.42 4.59 -14.99
C GLU A 340 -0.92 3.39 -14.20
N GLU A 341 -1.74 2.35 -14.03
CA GLU A 341 -1.32 1.11 -13.37
C GLU A 341 -0.09 0.55 -14.11
N SER A 342 1.07 0.89 -13.59
CA SER A 342 2.33 0.45 -14.13
C SER A 342 2.46 -1.03 -13.84
N TYR A 343 2.77 -1.83 -14.87
CA TYR A 343 3.21 -3.21 -14.69
C TYR A 343 4.61 -3.29 -14.05
N ASP A 344 5.20 -2.15 -13.67
CA ASP A 344 6.51 -2.05 -13.06
C ASP A 344 6.56 -2.80 -11.72
N PRO A 345 7.65 -3.54 -11.47
CA PRO A 345 7.97 -4.11 -10.17
C PRO A 345 8.22 -3.06 -9.04
N HIS A 346 7.47 -1.97 -8.96
CA HIS A 346 7.44 -1.06 -7.80
C HIS A 346 6.10 -1.07 -7.05
N TRP A 347 5.22 -2.05 -7.34
CA TRP A 347 3.83 -2.12 -6.84
C TRP A 347 3.61 -1.87 -5.34
N ALA A 348 4.58 -2.19 -4.48
CA ALA A 348 4.50 -2.01 -3.03
C ALA A 348 4.91 -0.61 -2.56
N MET A 349 5.74 0.08 -3.36
CA MET A 349 6.36 1.36 -3.07
C MET A 349 5.66 2.53 -3.77
N ASP A 350 4.81 2.24 -4.76
CA ASP A 350 4.01 3.25 -5.45
C ASP A 350 2.97 3.86 -4.51
N MET A 351 2.64 5.12 -4.78
CA MET A 351 1.64 5.87 -4.04
C MET A 351 0.25 5.45 -4.48
N GLU A 352 -0.69 5.46 -3.54
CA GLU A 352 -2.09 5.16 -3.82
C GLU A 352 -2.91 6.44 -4.09
N SER A 353 -2.30 7.61 -3.89
CA SER A 353 -2.87 8.92 -4.22
C SER A 353 -2.71 9.30 -5.70
N PRO A 354 -3.61 10.14 -6.25
CA PRO A 354 -3.43 10.70 -7.58
C PRO A 354 -2.24 11.67 -7.62
N LEU A 355 -1.65 11.81 -8.81
CA LEU A 355 -0.55 12.75 -9.09
C LEU A 355 -1.02 14.20 -8.96
N GLU A 356 -2.22 14.50 -9.47
CA GLU A 356 -2.87 15.80 -9.33
C GLU A 356 -4.39 15.67 -9.41
N ILE A 357 -5.09 16.65 -8.81
CA ILE A 357 -6.52 16.84 -9.02
C ILE A 357 -6.73 18.20 -9.68
N ASN A 358 -7.34 18.17 -10.85
CA ASN A 358 -7.63 19.34 -11.66
C ASN A 358 -9.06 19.79 -11.39
N MET A 359 -9.21 20.98 -10.82
CA MET A 359 -10.49 21.52 -10.36
C MET A 359 -10.88 22.72 -11.20
N LYS A 360 -12.14 22.73 -11.66
CA LYS A 360 -12.78 23.92 -12.19
C LYS A 360 -13.80 24.43 -11.19
N LEU A 361 -13.41 25.49 -10.47
CA LEU A 361 -14.24 26.13 -9.45
C LEU A 361 -14.84 27.44 -9.98
N VAL A 362 -15.95 27.84 -9.38
CA VAL A 362 -16.53 29.17 -9.51
C VAL A 362 -15.76 30.13 -8.59
N SER A 363 -15.38 31.28 -9.13
CA SER A 363 -14.66 32.30 -8.36
C SER A 363 -15.57 32.92 -7.27
N LYS A 364 -14.96 33.35 -6.16
CA LYS A 364 -15.66 34.10 -5.09
C LYS A 364 -16.35 35.36 -5.62
N ASP A 365 -15.75 36.01 -6.62
CA ASP A 365 -16.33 37.19 -7.27
C ASP A 365 -17.61 36.86 -8.07
N ALA A 366 -17.66 35.70 -8.73
CA ALA A 366 -18.87 35.24 -9.40
C ALA A 366 -19.99 34.91 -8.40
N ILE A 367 -19.65 34.24 -7.30
CA ILE A 367 -20.58 33.95 -6.19
C ILE A 367 -21.16 35.26 -5.64
N TRP A 368 -20.30 36.22 -5.33
CA TRP A 368 -20.71 37.53 -4.81
C TRP A 368 -21.62 38.29 -5.79
N LYS A 369 -21.26 38.31 -7.08
CA LYS A 369 -22.08 38.93 -8.15
C LYS A 369 -23.46 38.25 -8.25
N ALA A 370 -23.51 36.92 -8.20
CA ALA A 370 -24.74 36.16 -8.31
C ALA A 370 -25.69 36.40 -7.12
N LEU A 371 -25.17 36.55 -5.90
CA LEU A 371 -25.96 36.80 -4.70
C LEU A 371 -26.46 38.26 -4.55
N GLY A 372 -26.19 39.14 -5.53
CA GLY A 372 -26.82 40.45 -5.65
C GLY A 372 -26.42 41.50 -4.59
N LYS A 373 -25.39 41.25 -3.76
CA LYS A 373 -24.96 42.16 -2.68
C LYS A 373 -23.93 43.20 -3.15
N GLN A 374 -24.30 44.10 -4.05
CA GLN A 374 -23.43 45.22 -4.48
C GLN A 374 -23.04 46.21 -3.34
N ARG A 375 -23.64 46.13 -2.15
CA ARG A 375 -23.51 47.17 -1.09
C ARG A 375 -22.45 46.89 -0.01
N ASP A 376 -21.99 45.66 0.17
CA ASP A 376 -20.93 45.35 1.15
C ASP A 376 -19.62 44.97 0.46
N ARG A 377 -18.87 46.00 0.05
CA ARG A 377 -17.47 45.83 -0.43
C ARG A 377 -16.51 45.34 0.66
N ILE A 378 -16.93 45.39 1.93
CA ILE A 378 -16.11 45.08 3.11
C ILE A 378 -15.91 43.56 3.27
N LEU A 379 -16.78 42.73 2.69
CA LEU A 379 -16.70 41.26 2.78
C LEU A 379 -15.79 40.62 1.71
N ARG A 380 -15.11 41.40 0.87
CA ARG A 380 -14.02 40.85 0.03
C ARG A 380 -12.79 40.62 0.89
N SER A 381 -12.81 39.59 1.74
CA SER A 381 -11.59 39.02 2.32
C SER A 381 -10.65 38.57 1.20
N GLU A 382 -9.36 38.40 1.52
CA GLU A 382 -8.32 38.04 0.54
C GLU A 382 -8.76 36.87 -0.34
N PRO A 383 -8.44 36.89 -1.66
CA PRO A 383 -8.86 35.81 -2.54
C PRO A 383 -8.23 34.49 -2.10
N ASN A 384 -9.06 33.47 -1.92
CA ASN A 384 -8.57 32.10 -1.77
C ASN A 384 -7.73 31.74 -3.01
N THR A 385 -6.54 31.19 -2.78
CA THR A 385 -5.54 30.82 -3.80
C THR A 385 -5.51 29.30 -3.99
N CYS A 386 -4.94 28.81 -5.09
CA CYS A 386 -4.76 27.36 -5.23
C CYS A 386 -3.77 26.82 -4.17
N ARG A 387 -2.80 27.63 -3.76
CA ARG A 387 -1.93 27.37 -2.59
C ARG A 387 -2.74 27.13 -1.32
N SER A 388 -3.77 27.93 -1.06
CA SER A 388 -4.63 27.75 0.13
C SER A 388 -5.43 26.44 0.09
N LEU A 389 -5.76 25.92 -1.09
CA LEU A 389 -6.34 24.57 -1.23
C LEU A 389 -5.32 23.49 -0.89
N ASN A 390 -4.07 23.62 -1.33
CA ASN A 390 -3.01 22.69 -0.89
C ASN A 390 -2.79 22.77 0.64
N GLN A 391 -2.92 23.95 1.24
CA GLN A 391 -2.87 24.09 2.70
C GLN A 391 -4.03 23.37 3.39
N LEU A 392 -5.25 23.50 2.85
CA LEU A 392 -6.41 22.77 3.34
C LEU A 392 -6.22 21.25 3.21
N ALA A 393 -5.66 20.76 2.10
CA ALA A 393 -5.34 19.35 1.91
C ALA A 393 -4.39 18.82 3.02
N VAL A 394 -3.34 19.58 3.34
CA VAL A 394 -2.42 19.24 4.43
C VAL A 394 -3.12 19.24 5.79
N ILE A 395 -4.00 20.22 6.06
CA ILE A 395 -4.77 20.29 7.31
C ILE A 395 -5.69 19.07 7.44
N LEU A 396 -6.42 18.70 6.39
CA LEU A 396 -7.30 17.54 6.38
C LEU A 396 -6.51 16.27 6.66
N ALA A 397 -5.40 16.05 5.96
CA ALA A 397 -4.53 14.90 6.15
C ALA A 397 -3.92 14.82 7.57
N LEU A 398 -3.46 15.95 8.12
CA LEU A 398 -2.94 16.03 9.49
C LEU A 398 -4.02 15.78 10.55
N SER A 399 -5.24 16.25 10.30
CA SER A 399 -6.36 16.10 11.22
C SER A 399 -6.90 14.66 11.26
N ALA A 400 -6.86 13.97 10.12
CA ALA A 400 -7.25 12.57 10.00
C ALA A 400 -6.17 11.61 10.52
N SER A 401 -4.89 11.99 10.40
CA SER A 401 -3.78 11.16 10.88
C SER A 401 -3.89 10.86 12.37
N THR A 402 -3.47 9.65 12.75
CA THR A 402 -3.45 9.26 14.18
C THR A 402 -2.55 10.20 14.98
N GLU A 403 -2.83 10.34 16.29
CA GLU A 403 -2.02 11.20 17.18
C GLU A 403 -0.52 10.87 17.10
N LYS A 404 -0.17 9.58 17.16
CA LYS A 404 1.22 9.10 17.02
C LYS A 404 1.84 9.45 15.67
N ALA A 405 1.10 9.28 14.57
CA ALA A 405 1.60 9.64 13.24
C ALA A 405 1.83 11.15 13.11
N ARG A 406 0.90 11.96 13.62
CA ARG A 406 1.04 13.42 13.64
C ARG A 406 2.22 13.88 14.49
N GLU A 407 2.40 13.33 15.68
CA GLU A 407 3.56 13.63 16.54
C GLU A 407 4.88 13.24 15.87
N ARG A 408 4.92 12.08 15.20
CA ARG A 408 6.08 11.61 14.45
C ARG A 408 6.42 12.56 13.30
N TYR A 409 5.43 12.93 12.49
CA TYR A 409 5.59 13.91 11.43
C TYR A 409 6.11 15.26 11.94
N LEU A 410 5.49 15.80 12.99
CA LEU A 410 5.87 17.12 13.53
C LEU A 410 7.26 17.13 14.18
N SER A 411 7.70 16.00 14.73
CA SER A 411 9.00 15.90 15.43
C SER A 411 10.16 15.49 14.53
N GLN A 412 9.90 14.69 13.49
CA GLN A 412 10.93 14.03 12.69
C GLN A 412 10.72 14.16 11.19
N GLY A 413 9.49 14.41 10.74
CA GLY A 413 9.15 14.46 9.33
C GLY A 413 9.64 15.71 8.64
N ARG A 414 10.04 15.57 7.37
CA ARG A 414 10.25 16.74 6.51
C ARG A 414 8.90 17.40 6.17
N PRO A 415 8.76 18.72 6.27
CA PRO A 415 7.49 19.41 6.04
C PRO A 415 7.03 19.37 4.58
N ILE A 416 5.76 19.73 4.38
CA ILE A 416 5.24 20.09 3.05
C ILE A 416 5.36 21.62 2.92
N ILE A 417 6.08 22.08 1.90
CA ILE A 417 6.39 23.47 1.63
C ILE A 417 5.50 23.94 0.48
N LEU A 418 4.53 24.79 0.81
CA LEU A 418 3.58 25.31 -0.16
C LEU A 418 4.15 26.55 -0.82
N GLU A 419 4.51 26.42 -2.08
CA GLU A 419 5.08 27.48 -2.90
C GLU A 419 3.98 28.42 -3.43
N SER A 420 4.40 29.51 -4.08
CA SER A 420 3.45 30.44 -4.70
C SER A 420 2.83 29.82 -5.95
N ASP A 421 1.56 30.11 -6.21
CA ASP A 421 0.86 29.65 -7.41
C ASP A 421 1.55 30.15 -8.68
N THR A 422 1.68 29.26 -9.67
CA THR A 422 2.06 29.62 -11.03
C THR A 422 0.80 29.97 -11.83
N ASN A 423 0.69 31.23 -12.26
CA ASN A 423 -0.43 31.67 -13.08
C ASN A 423 -0.28 31.16 -14.52
N GLY A 424 -1.15 30.23 -14.91
CA GLY A 424 -1.31 29.80 -16.29
C GLY A 424 -2.16 30.76 -17.10
N ILE A 425 -1.86 30.88 -18.40
CA ILE A 425 -2.81 31.40 -19.40
C ILE A 425 -3.56 30.22 -20.02
N PHE A 426 -4.78 30.45 -20.54
CA PHE A 426 -5.72 29.39 -20.92
C PHE A 426 -5.10 28.22 -21.71
N PHE A 427 -4.31 28.50 -22.75
CA PHE A 427 -3.70 27.44 -23.58
C PHE A 427 -2.54 26.71 -22.91
N MET A 428 -1.94 27.29 -21.86
CA MET A 428 -0.85 26.66 -21.08
C MET A 428 -1.38 25.92 -19.85
N TRP A 429 -2.51 26.36 -19.26
CA TRP A 429 -3.06 25.74 -18.06
C TRP A 429 -3.38 24.25 -18.27
N GLY A 430 -3.95 23.89 -19.42
CA GLY A 430 -4.27 22.50 -19.75
C GLY A 430 -3.05 21.56 -19.68
N PRO A 431 -1.98 21.81 -20.46
CA PRO A 431 -0.80 20.94 -20.49
C PRO A 431 0.15 21.08 -19.30
N SER A 432 0.13 22.17 -18.53
CA SER A 432 1.05 22.35 -17.39
C SER A 432 0.58 21.56 -16.17
N PRO A 433 1.36 20.61 -15.62
CA PRO A 433 0.97 19.83 -14.44
C PRO A 433 1.26 20.57 -13.12
N LEU A 434 0.62 20.15 -12.03
CA LEU A 434 1.07 20.45 -10.67
C LEU A 434 2.57 20.15 -10.54
N GLU A 435 3.34 21.09 -10.00
CA GLU A 435 4.76 20.86 -9.73
C GLU A 435 4.94 20.37 -8.29
N MET A 436 5.52 19.19 -8.15
CA MET A 436 5.94 18.61 -6.88
C MET A 436 7.39 18.16 -6.98
N TRP A 437 8.22 18.54 -6.00
CA TRP A 437 9.61 18.06 -5.94
C TRP A 437 10.08 17.93 -4.50
N GLU A 438 11.00 17.01 -4.27
CA GLU A 438 11.54 16.71 -2.96
C GLU A 438 12.98 17.21 -2.83
N ASN A 439 13.28 17.87 -1.72
CA ASN A 439 14.65 18.16 -1.33
C ASN A 439 14.86 17.95 0.19
N GLU A 440 16.06 18.28 0.67
CA GLU A 440 16.41 18.18 2.10
C GLU A 440 15.42 18.92 3.02
N SER A 441 14.82 20.01 2.55
CA SER A 441 13.86 20.80 3.34
C SER A 441 12.44 20.24 3.34
N GLY A 442 12.08 19.38 2.38
CA GLY A 442 10.80 18.68 2.34
C GLY A 442 10.19 18.55 0.96
N LEU A 443 8.87 18.32 0.93
CA LEU A 443 8.09 18.24 -0.31
C LEU A 443 7.61 19.62 -0.67
N HIS A 444 8.09 20.16 -1.77
CA HIS A 444 7.61 21.41 -2.32
C HIS A 444 6.42 21.14 -3.24
N VAL A 445 5.39 21.99 -3.13
CA VAL A 445 4.17 21.90 -3.93
C VAL A 445 3.84 23.27 -4.48
N SER A 446 3.83 23.41 -5.81
CA SER A 446 3.47 24.63 -6.52
C SER A 446 2.26 24.37 -7.42
N ALA A 447 1.12 24.96 -7.06
CA ALA A 447 -0.12 24.81 -7.82
C ALA A 447 -0.08 25.62 -9.12
N ILE A 448 -0.87 25.19 -10.10
CA ILE A 448 -1.11 25.94 -11.32
C ILE A 448 -2.53 26.48 -11.31
N SER A 449 -2.65 27.79 -11.45
CA SER A 449 -3.93 28.50 -11.38
C SER A 449 -4.32 29.10 -12.74
N LEU A 450 -5.62 29.17 -13.01
CA LEU A 450 -6.19 30.00 -14.07
C LEU A 450 -7.39 30.74 -13.48
N ILE A 451 -7.21 32.03 -13.25
CA ILE A 451 -8.12 32.85 -12.45
C ILE A 451 -8.75 33.94 -13.33
N SER A 452 -10.06 34.13 -13.18
CA SER A 452 -10.80 35.26 -13.72
C SER A 452 -11.88 35.73 -12.75
N ASP A 453 -12.61 36.77 -13.14
CA ASP A 453 -13.81 37.26 -12.47
C ASP A 453 -14.96 36.23 -12.39
N GLN A 454 -14.89 35.13 -13.16
CA GLN A 454 -15.93 34.10 -13.25
C GLN A 454 -15.48 32.78 -12.63
N TYR A 455 -14.26 32.37 -12.91
CA TYR A 455 -13.75 31.04 -12.59
C TYR A 455 -12.41 31.10 -11.86
N HIS A 456 -12.15 30.07 -11.06
CA HIS A 456 -10.87 29.86 -10.42
C HIS A 456 -10.50 28.39 -10.61
N TYR A 457 -9.66 28.11 -11.60
CA TYR A 457 -9.24 26.74 -11.89
C TYR A 457 -7.91 26.46 -11.22
N CYS A 458 -7.79 25.29 -10.62
CA CYS A 458 -6.62 24.89 -9.85
C CYS A 458 -6.19 23.49 -10.25
N LYS A 459 -4.88 23.26 -10.30
CA LYS A 459 -4.28 21.93 -10.23
C LYS A 459 -3.60 21.79 -8.88
N VAL A 460 -4.08 20.89 -8.05
CA VAL A 460 -3.73 20.80 -6.63
C VAL A 460 -3.37 19.38 -6.23
N MET A 461 -2.65 19.29 -5.13
CA MET A 461 -2.32 18.03 -4.47
C MET A 461 -3.58 17.46 -3.81
N SER A 462 -3.73 16.14 -3.86
CA SER A 462 -4.78 15.40 -3.14
C SER A 462 -4.53 15.43 -1.62
N PRO A 463 -5.57 15.49 -0.76
CA PRO A 463 -5.43 15.27 0.68
C PRO A 463 -4.77 13.92 0.99
N TYR A 464 -5.04 12.88 0.19
CA TYR A 464 -4.44 11.57 0.37
C TYR A 464 -2.94 11.56 0.04
N ARG A 465 -2.50 12.33 -0.97
CA ARG A 465 -1.08 12.56 -1.26
C ARG A 465 -0.35 13.20 -0.07
N ALA A 466 -0.99 14.20 0.56
CA ALA A 466 -0.47 14.77 1.81
C ALA A 466 -0.43 13.74 2.95
N MET A 467 -1.44 12.87 3.04
CA MET A 467 -1.47 11.80 4.05
C MET A 467 -0.35 10.78 3.88
N GLU A 468 -0.05 10.37 2.65
CA GLU A 468 1.10 9.50 2.34
C GLU A 468 2.43 10.15 2.71
N TRP A 469 2.58 11.46 2.44
CA TRP A 469 3.75 12.20 2.86
C TRP A 469 3.92 12.22 4.39
N ILE A 470 2.85 12.57 5.12
CA ILE A 470 2.85 12.67 6.59
C ILE A 470 3.18 11.32 7.26
N ASN A 471 2.63 10.23 6.73
CA ASN A 471 2.75 8.91 7.37
C ASN A 471 3.96 8.10 6.89
N VAL A 472 4.50 8.39 5.70
CA VAL A 472 5.55 7.56 5.08
C VAL A 472 6.72 8.41 4.57
N ASP A 473 6.53 9.17 3.49
CA ASP A 473 7.66 9.70 2.70
C ASP A 473 8.49 10.75 3.46
N SER A 474 7.85 11.56 4.31
CA SER A 474 8.52 12.57 5.14
C SER A 474 9.49 11.99 6.17
N LEU A 475 9.32 10.71 6.52
CA LEU A 475 10.06 10.00 7.57
C LEU A 475 11.22 9.16 7.05
N ARG A 476 11.34 8.99 5.73
CA ARG A 476 12.49 8.31 5.10
C ARG A 476 13.73 9.18 5.22
N ASP A 477 14.91 8.57 5.22
CA ASP A 477 16.16 9.32 5.09
C ASP A 477 16.21 10.01 3.72
N TYR A 478 16.36 11.34 3.69
CA TYR A 478 16.58 12.03 2.40
C TYR A 478 17.98 11.68 1.91
N GLN A 479 18.07 11.07 0.74
CA GLN A 479 19.32 10.94 0.03
C GLN A 479 19.19 11.66 -1.31
N PHE A 480 20.12 12.57 -1.57
CA PHE A 480 20.29 13.20 -2.87
C PHE A 480 20.34 12.10 -3.94
N SER A 481 19.31 12.00 -4.76
CA SER A 481 19.41 11.33 -6.06
C SER A 481 20.24 12.27 -6.96
N GLY A 482 21.56 12.13 -6.85
CA GLY A 482 22.51 12.78 -7.76
C GLY A 482 22.46 12.22 -9.17
#